data_AF-A0A6G2KYE2-F1
#
_entry.id   AF-A0A6G2KYE2-F1
#
_cell.length_a   1.000
_cell.length_b   1.000
_cell.length_c   1.000
_cell.angle_alpha   90.00
_cell.angle_beta   90.00
_cell.angle_gamma   90.00
#
_symmetry.space_group_name_H-M   'P 1'
#
loop_
_entity.id
_entity.type
_entity.pdbx_description
1 polymer ?
#
loop_
_entity_poly.entity_id
_entity_poly.type
_entity_poly.pdbx_seq_one_letter_code
_entity_poly.pdbx_strand_id
1 'polypeptide(L)'
;MNDIAIPWKRIYATYPERDNMADSRGWTRQEIALMLKHAHGPLDRALVLVLASSGMRAGGLDLIWEDLTAVYRMADGSLVLDPGKDDSSVACAVLRVYRGSPESYLAFITPEAFDAL
;
A
#
# COMPACT_ATOMS: atom_id res chain seq x y z
N MET A 1 -22.76 18.93 49.81
CA MET A 1 -22.07 17.97 48.93
C MET A 1 -23.02 17.71 47.78
N ASN A 2 -22.86 18.45 46.67
CA ASN A 2 -23.75 18.32 45.52
C ASN A 2 -23.23 17.17 44.66
N ASP A 3 -23.73 15.96 44.92
CA ASP A 3 -23.38 14.76 44.17
C ASP A 3 -24.09 14.76 42.82
N ILE A 4 -23.50 15.46 41.84
CA ILE A 4 -23.91 15.36 40.45
C ILE A 4 -23.37 14.04 39.91
N ALA A 5 -24.27 13.14 39.54
CA ALA A 5 -23.91 11.88 38.89
C ALA A 5 -23.35 12.18 37.48
N ILE A 6 -22.03 12.08 37.33
CA ILE A 6 -21.36 12.24 36.03
C ILE A 6 -21.50 10.93 35.23
N PRO A 7 -22.06 10.97 34.01
CA PRO A 7 -22.22 9.78 33.16
C PRO A 7 -20.90 9.44 32.47
N TRP A 8 -19.93 8.92 33.23
CA TRP A 8 -18.58 8.59 32.77
C TRP A 8 -18.53 7.73 31.51
N LYS A 9 -19.48 6.80 31.32
CA LYS A 9 -19.58 5.96 30.12
C LYS A 9 -19.70 6.77 28.82
N ARG A 10 -20.43 7.90 28.84
CA ARG A 10 -20.57 8.80 27.68
C ARG A 10 -19.31 9.61 27.43
N ILE A 11 -18.65 10.06 28.50
CA ILE A 11 -17.37 10.78 28.42
C ILE A 11 -16.30 9.85 27.83
N TYR A 12 -16.22 8.61 28.31
CA TYR A 12 -15.25 7.65 27.80
C TYR A 12 -15.47 7.29 26.33
N ALA A 13 -16.71 7.31 25.85
CA ALA A 13 -17.03 7.10 24.44
C ALA A 13 -16.59 8.27 23.52
N THR A 14 -16.23 9.43 24.09
CA THR A 14 -15.70 10.57 23.33
C THR A 14 -14.18 10.61 23.31
N TYR A 15 -13.49 9.83 24.16
CA TYR A 15 -12.06 9.70 24.00
C TYR A 15 -11.76 9.05 22.66
N PRO A 16 -10.70 9.50 21.97
CA PRO A 16 -10.20 8.77 20.82
C PRO A 16 -9.95 7.32 21.24
N GLU A 17 -10.01 6.40 20.27
CA GLU A 17 -9.53 5.04 20.50
C GLU A 17 -8.17 5.14 21.18
N ARG A 18 -8.02 4.42 22.30
CA ARG A 18 -6.78 4.37 23.07
C ARG A 18 -5.66 4.17 22.06
N ASP A 19 -4.69 5.09 22.02
CA ASP A 19 -3.60 5.08 21.03
C ASP A 19 -2.78 3.80 21.22
N ASN A 20 -3.27 2.73 20.59
CA ASN A 20 -2.71 1.40 20.53
C ASN A 20 -1.95 1.24 19.21
N MET A 21 -1.70 2.34 18.50
CA MET A 21 -0.79 2.31 17.37
C MET A 21 0.60 2.12 17.97
N ALA A 22 1.13 0.91 17.85
CA ALA A 22 2.55 0.69 18.06
C ALA A 22 3.29 1.74 17.21
N ASP A 23 4.33 2.35 17.77
CA ASP A 23 5.15 3.34 17.07
C ASP A 23 5.87 2.65 15.90
N SER A 24 5.13 2.49 14.80
CA SER A 24 5.54 1.75 13.62
C SER A 24 5.92 2.77 12.57
N ARG A 25 7.16 2.69 12.09
CA ARG A 25 7.63 3.46 10.96
C ARG A 25 7.72 2.60 9.71
N GLY A 26 7.67 3.25 8.55
CA GLY A 26 8.05 2.61 7.30
C GLY A 26 9.50 2.11 7.33
N TRP A 27 9.77 1.08 6.53
CA TRP A 27 11.13 0.58 6.35
C TRP A 27 12.01 1.60 5.62
N THR A 28 13.28 1.65 6.02
CA THR A 28 14.30 2.38 5.28
C THR A 28 14.72 1.59 4.04
N ARG A 29 15.36 2.26 3.08
CA ARG A 29 15.91 1.60 1.88
C ARG A 29 16.93 0.51 2.22
N GLN A 30 17.71 0.70 3.29
CA GLN A 30 18.68 -0.28 3.77
C GLN A 30 18.00 -1.53 4.32
N GLU A 31 16.90 -1.36 5.05
CA GLU A 31 16.11 -2.48 5.58
C GLU A 31 15.43 -3.26 4.46
N ILE A 32 14.87 -2.55 3.46
CA ILE A 32 14.30 -3.19 2.27
C ILE A 32 15.37 -3.98 1.52
N ALA A 33 16.56 -3.40 1.30
CA ALA A 33 17.67 -4.09 0.66
C ALA A 33 18.12 -5.34 1.45
N LEU A 34 18.12 -5.27 2.78
CA LEU A 34 18.42 -6.42 3.64
C LEU A 34 17.36 -7.52 3.52
N MET A 35 16.07 -7.17 3.54
CA MET A 35 14.98 -8.12 3.31
C MET A 35 15.10 -8.79 1.94
N LEU A 36 15.37 -8.03 0.89
CA LEU A 36 15.54 -8.55 -0.47
C LEU A 36 16.75 -9.47 -0.64
N LYS A 37 17.81 -9.28 0.15
CA LYS A 37 18.98 -10.16 0.19
C LYS A 37 18.64 -11.55 0.75
N HIS A 38 17.67 -11.61 1.66
CA HIS A 38 17.22 -12.83 2.32
C HIS A 38 15.91 -13.40 1.77
N ALA A 39 15.31 -12.77 0.76
CA ALA A 39 14.11 -13.26 0.11
C ALA A 39 14.39 -14.55 -0.68
N HIS A 40 13.58 -15.59 -0.45
CA HIS A 40 13.77 -16.91 -1.04
C HIS A 40 12.92 -17.06 -2.30
N GLY A 41 13.38 -16.46 -3.40
CA GLY A 41 12.77 -16.60 -4.72
C GLY A 41 11.93 -15.40 -5.16
N PRO A 42 11.27 -15.48 -6.33
CA PRO A 42 10.57 -14.35 -6.94
C PRO A 42 9.40 -13.83 -6.09
N LEU A 43 8.61 -14.74 -5.50
CA LEU A 43 7.41 -14.38 -4.73
C LEU A 43 7.75 -13.54 -3.49
N ASP A 44 8.74 -13.97 -2.69
CA ASP A 44 9.17 -13.24 -1.50
C ASP A 44 9.67 -11.83 -1.86
N ARG A 45 10.39 -11.72 -2.97
CA ARG A 45 10.90 -10.44 -3.47
C ARG A 45 9.76 -9.52 -3.89
N ALA A 46 8.77 -10.05 -4.62
CA ALA A 46 7.58 -9.32 -5.02
C ALA A 46 6.80 -8.83 -3.79
N LEU A 47 6.58 -9.70 -2.80
CA LEU A 47 5.89 -9.35 -1.55
C LEU A 47 6.59 -8.21 -0.80
N VAL A 48 7.91 -8.28 -0.63
CA VAL A 48 8.69 -7.23 0.03
C VAL A 48 8.51 -5.90 -0.70
N LEU A 49 8.65 -5.88 -2.03
CA LEU A 49 8.57 -4.65 -2.82
C LEU A 49 7.15 -4.08 -2.88
N VAL A 50 6.13 -4.91 -3.07
CA VAL A 50 4.73 -4.49 -3.11
C VAL A 50 4.30 -3.93 -1.76
N LEU A 51 4.59 -4.61 -0.65
CA LEU A 51 4.22 -4.13 0.68
C LEU A 51 4.99 -2.87 1.08
N ALA A 52 6.27 -2.75 0.71
CA ALA A 52 7.06 -1.57 1.01
C ALA A 52 6.63 -0.32 0.21
N SER A 53 6.02 -0.49 -0.97
CA SER A 53 5.65 0.63 -1.86
C SER A 53 4.16 1.00 -1.81
N SER A 54 3.26 0.02 -1.70
CA SER A 54 1.81 0.23 -1.75
C SER A 54 1.22 0.90 -0.50
N GLY A 55 1.90 0.79 0.64
CA GLY A 55 1.34 1.20 1.94
C GLY A 55 0.08 0.42 2.34
N MET A 56 -0.20 -0.72 1.70
CA MET A 56 -1.36 -1.52 2.03
C MET A 56 -1.15 -2.33 3.32
N ARG A 57 -2.25 -2.66 3.97
CA ARG A 57 -2.24 -3.58 5.11
C ARG A 57 -2.11 -5.02 4.62
N ALA A 58 -1.58 -5.91 5.45
CA ALA A 58 -1.39 -7.32 5.11
C ALA A 58 -2.67 -8.02 4.58
N GLY A 59 -3.86 -7.63 5.07
CA GLY A 59 -5.13 -8.16 4.57
C GLY A 59 -5.48 -7.76 3.13
N GLY A 60 -4.77 -6.81 2.53
CA GLY A 60 -4.98 -6.34 1.16
C GLY A 60 -4.31 -7.17 0.07
N LEU A 61 -3.62 -8.25 0.43
CA LEU A 61 -2.88 -9.12 -0.50
C LEU A 61 -3.75 -10.06 -1.34
N ASP A 62 -5.06 -10.13 -1.09
CA ASP A 62 -5.99 -10.88 -1.93
C ASP A 62 -6.25 -10.10 -3.23
N LEU A 63 -5.31 -10.24 -4.17
CA LEU A 63 -5.23 -9.49 -5.42
C LEU A 63 -5.31 -10.45 -6.62
N ILE A 64 -5.97 -9.99 -7.69
CA ILE A 64 -5.96 -10.65 -8.99
C ILE A 64 -5.32 -9.76 -10.06
N TRP A 65 -4.93 -10.32 -11.20
CA TRP A 65 -4.28 -9.56 -12.28
C TRP A 65 -5.10 -8.37 -12.78
N GLU A 66 -6.43 -8.43 -12.69
CA GLU A 66 -7.32 -7.32 -13.04
C GLU A 66 -7.23 -6.14 -12.06
N ASP A 67 -6.66 -6.33 -10.86
CA ASP A 67 -6.42 -5.24 -9.89
C ASP A 67 -5.19 -4.42 -10.22
N LEU A 68 -4.35 -4.91 -11.13
CA LEU A 68 -3.09 -4.29 -11.50
C LEU A 68 -3.23 -3.51 -12.80
N THR A 69 -2.80 -2.27 -12.80
CA THR A 69 -2.77 -1.42 -13.99
C THR A 69 -1.43 -0.70 -14.07
N ALA A 70 -0.65 -0.98 -15.11
CA ALA A 70 0.62 -0.29 -15.34
C ALA A 70 0.38 1.15 -15.82
N VAL A 71 1.25 2.06 -15.39
CA VAL A 71 1.30 3.45 -15.85
C VAL A 71 2.62 3.65 -16.58
N TYR A 72 2.55 4.10 -17.81
CA TYR A 72 3.69 4.28 -18.69
C TYR A 72 4.04 5.75 -18.83
N ARG A 73 5.34 6.03 -18.93
CA ARG A 73 5.90 7.33 -19.27
C ARG A 73 6.31 7.31 -20.74
N MET A 74 5.74 8.24 -21.49
CA MET A 74 6.07 8.49 -22.89
C MET A 74 7.32 9.38 -23.01
N ALA A 75 7.92 9.44 -24.20
CA ALA A 75 9.12 10.23 -24.48
C ALA A 75 8.94 11.75 -24.25
N ASP A 76 7.71 12.26 -24.37
CA ASP A 76 7.35 13.66 -24.10
C ASP A 76 7.15 13.94 -22.59
N GLY A 77 7.29 12.91 -21.74
CA GLY A 77 7.10 12.99 -20.29
C GLY A 77 5.65 12.82 -19.83
N SER A 78 4.69 12.65 -20.74
CA SER A 78 3.30 12.36 -20.39
C SER A 78 3.14 10.97 -19.77
N LEU A 79 2.11 10.82 -18.92
CA LEU A 79 1.76 9.57 -18.27
C LEU A 79 0.48 9.01 -18.87
N VAL A 80 0.53 7.78 -19.35
CA VAL A 80 -0.58 7.10 -20.01
C VAL A 80 -0.79 5.70 -19.42
N LEU A 81 -2.02 5.19 -19.52
CA LEU A 81 -2.35 3.82 -19.11
C LEU A 81 -2.15 2.81 -20.25
N ASP A 82 -2.28 3.27 -21.49
CA ASP A 82 -2.08 2.46 -22.69
C ASP A 82 -1.10 3.19 -23.62
N PRO A 83 0.16 2.72 -23.73
CA PRO A 83 1.17 3.35 -24.58
C PRO A 83 1.05 2.96 -26.05
N GLY A 84 0.12 2.06 -26.43
CA GLY A 84 0.01 1.60 -27.81
C GLY A 84 1.28 0.91 -28.32
N LYS A 85 1.86 1.43 -29.41
CA LYS A 85 3.08 0.89 -30.06
C LYS A 85 4.34 1.73 -29.84
N ASP A 86 4.25 2.78 -29.03
CA ASP A 86 5.36 3.70 -28.85
C ASP A 86 6.34 3.20 -27.78
N ASP A 87 7.61 3.61 -27.92
CA ASP A 87 8.66 3.29 -26.96
C ASP A 87 8.36 4.00 -25.64
N SER A 88 7.98 3.22 -24.63
CA SER A 88 7.49 3.72 -23.35
C SER A 88 8.11 2.93 -22.21
N SER A 89 8.33 3.61 -21.08
CA SER A 89 8.89 3.01 -19.86
C SER A 89 7.84 2.94 -18.77
N VAL A 90 7.86 1.87 -17.96
CA VAL A 90 6.95 1.77 -16.81
C VAL A 90 7.33 2.82 -15.78
N ALA A 91 6.41 3.73 -15.49
CA ALA A 91 6.59 4.82 -14.53
C ALA A 91 6.21 4.39 -13.11
N CYS A 92 5.13 3.62 -12.98
CA CYS A 92 4.66 2.95 -11.77
C CYS A 92 3.54 1.98 -12.15
N ALA A 93 2.97 1.28 -11.18
CA ALA A 93 1.69 0.58 -11.37
C ALA A 93 0.72 0.90 -10.25
N VAL A 94 -0.57 0.76 -10.54
CA VAL A 94 -1.68 0.97 -9.62
C VAL A 94 -2.27 -0.38 -9.24
N LEU A 95 -2.47 -0.60 -7.95
CA LEU A 95 -3.16 -1.74 -7.38
C LEU A 95 -4.51 -1.31 -6.80
N ARG A 96 -5.56 -2.04 -7.12
CA ARG A 96 -6.86 -1.91 -6.45
C ARG A 96 -6.91 -2.85 -5.26
N VAL A 97 -6.84 -2.28 -4.06
CA VAL A 97 -6.89 -3.02 -2.80
C VAL A 97 -8.35 -3.18 -2.36
N TYR A 98 -8.66 -4.32 -1.72
CA TYR A 98 -10.00 -4.67 -1.21
C TYR A 98 -11.10 -4.60 -2.28
N ARG A 99 -10.87 -5.17 -3.46
CA ARG A 99 -11.87 -5.24 -4.54
C ARG A 99 -13.22 -5.73 -4.00
N GLY A 100 -14.29 -5.02 -4.34
CA GLY A 100 -15.67 -5.39 -3.96
C GLY A 100 -16.07 -5.01 -2.53
N SER A 101 -15.15 -4.46 -1.72
CA SER A 101 -15.44 -3.89 -0.40
C SER A 101 -15.78 -2.39 -0.50
N PRO A 102 -16.64 -1.85 0.39
CA PRO A 102 -16.79 -0.40 0.55
C PRO A 102 -15.49 0.29 0.98
N GLU A 103 -14.52 -0.47 1.49
CA GLU A 103 -13.18 0.03 1.87
C GLU A 103 -12.16 -0.06 0.71
N SER A 104 -12.59 -0.31 -0.53
CA SER A 104 -11.68 -0.38 -1.68
C SER A 104 -10.97 0.95 -1.94
N TYR A 105 -9.68 0.88 -2.22
CA TYR A 105 -8.87 2.05 -2.58
C TYR A 105 -7.77 1.68 -3.58
N LEU A 106 -7.19 2.71 -4.20
CA LEU A 106 -6.05 2.55 -5.10
C LEU A 106 -4.74 2.80 -4.35
N ALA A 107 -3.77 1.92 -4.56
CA ALA A 107 -2.41 2.04 -4.07
C ALA A 107 -1.43 2.09 -5.24
N PHE A 108 -0.30 2.76 -5.08
CA PHE A 108 0.76 2.81 -6.09
C PHE A 108 1.90 1.89 -5.69
N ILE A 109 2.43 1.14 -6.65
CA ILE A 109 3.66 0.37 -6.48
C ILE A 109 4.76 0.92 -7.39
N THR A 110 6.01 0.78 -6.97
CA THR A 110 7.15 1.26 -7.76
C THR A 110 7.37 0.38 -8.99
N PRO A 111 8.10 0.87 -10.02
CA PRO A 111 8.46 0.06 -11.18
C PRO A 111 9.17 -1.25 -10.83
N GLU A 112 10.04 -1.25 -9.81
CA GLU A 112 10.76 -2.45 -9.37
C GLU A 112 9.82 -3.48 -8.74
N ALA A 113 8.77 -3.01 -8.05
CA ALA A 113 7.74 -3.89 -7.51
C ALA A 113 6.89 -4.52 -8.63
N PHE A 114 6.60 -3.75 -9.68
CA PHE A 114 5.87 -4.25 -10.85
C PHE A 114 6.70 -5.26 -11.67
N ASP A 115 7.99 -5.00 -11.88
CA ASP A 115 8.91 -5.92 -12.58
C ASP A 115 9.14 -7.25 -11.83
N ALA A 116 8.91 -7.26 -10.51
CA ALA A 116 9.04 -8.45 -9.68
C ALA A 116 7.80 -9.37 -9.69
N LEU A 117 6.65 -8.90 -10.22
CA LEU A 117 5.39 -9.65 -10.32
C LEU A 117 5.36 -10.53 -11.57
#